data_AF-A0A963SRM7-F1
#
_entry.id   AF-A0A963SRM7-F1
#
_cell.length_a   1.000
_cell.length_b   1.000
_cell.length_c   1.000
_cell.angle_alpha   90.00
_cell.angle_beta   90.00
_cell.angle_gamma   90.00
#
_symmetry.space_group_name_H-M   'P 1'
#
loop_
_entity.id
_entity.type
_entity.pdbx_description
1 polymer ?
#
loop_
_entity_poly.entity_id
_entity_poly.type
_entity_poly.pdbx_seq_one_letter_code
_entity_poly.pdbx_strand_id
1 'polypeptide(L)'
;MSDLERQLREDRALRNAARAVVDADVAHLRSVFAPSHLAGMAGDEASDLFDRARDAASSHKGILATLIAAIFIWFARTPILSLLSDGEEDVEDEAGEEPMSDGGVSHE
;
A
#
# COMPACT_ATOMS: atom_id res chain seq x y z
N MET A 1 -25.00 37.05 -12.60
CA MET A 1 -24.19 35.84 -12.35
C MET A 1 -23.78 35.89 -10.90
N SER A 2 -24.15 34.87 -10.12
CA SER A 2 -23.82 34.84 -8.69
C SER A 2 -22.33 34.60 -8.49
N ASP A 3 -21.75 35.06 -7.39
CA ASP A 3 -20.34 34.81 -7.06
C ASP A 3 -20.01 33.31 -7.04
N LEU A 4 -20.98 32.48 -6.63
CA LEU A 4 -20.88 31.01 -6.68
C LEU A 4 -20.66 30.48 -8.11
N GLU A 5 -21.36 31.04 -9.09
CA GLU A 5 -21.25 30.63 -10.50
C GLU A 5 -19.89 31.00 -11.09
N ARG A 6 -19.29 32.10 -10.63
CA ARG A 6 -17.90 32.47 -10.96
C ARG A 6 -16.90 31.51 -10.33
N GLN A 7 -17.04 31.23 -9.04
CA GLN A 7 -16.17 30.32 -8.29
C GLN A 7 -16.18 28.90 -8.86
N LEU A 8 -17.37 28.36 -9.19
CA LEU A 8 -17.48 27.04 -9.81
C LEU A 8 -16.81 26.96 -11.19
N ARG A 9 -16.77 28.06 -11.94
CA ARG A 9 -16.10 28.11 -13.25
C ARG A 9 -14.59 28.10 -13.09
N GLU A 10 -14.08 28.87 -12.14
CA GLU A 10 -12.66 28.93 -11.79
C GLU A 10 -12.15 27.58 -11.28
N ASP A 11 -12.90 26.94 -10.37
CA ASP A 11 -12.57 25.60 -9.85
C ASP A 11 -12.54 24.53 -10.94
N ARG A 12 -13.50 24.57 -11.88
CA ARG A 12 -13.52 23.66 -13.03
C ARG A 12 -12.33 23.90 -13.94
N ALA A 13 -11.94 25.15 -14.18
CA ALA A 13 -10.79 25.48 -14.99
C ALA A 13 -9.49 24.93 -14.36
N LEU A 14 -9.31 25.11 -13.04
CA LEU A 14 -8.16 24.57 -12.30
C LEU A 14 -8.10 23.04 -12.37
N ARG A 15 -9.24 22.37 -12.16
CA ARG A 15 -9.31 20.90 -12.23
C ARG A 15 -8.97 20.38 -13.62
N ASN A 16 -9.49 21.02 -14.67
CA ASN A 16 -9.22 20.62 -16.04
C ASN A 16 -7.75 20.81 -16.41
N ALA A 17 -7.13 21.89 -15.94
CA ALA A 17 -5.70 22.12 -16.13
C ALA A 17 -4.86 21.03 -15.44
N ALA A 18 -5.16 20.70 -14.18
CA ALA A 18 -4.47 19.62 -13.46
C ALA A 18 -4.66 18.26 -14.15
N ARG A 19 -5.88 17.96 -14.63
CA ARG A 19 -6.17 16.72 -15.35
C ARG A 19 -5.37 16.61 -16.66
N ALA A 20 -5.25 17.72 -17.40
CA ALA A 20 -4.49 17.74 -18.64
C ALA A 20 -3.00 17.42 -18.43
N VAL A 21 -2.42 17.87 -17.31
CA VAL A 21 -1.03 17.53 -16.94
C VAL A 21 -0.90 16.03 -16.66
N VAL A 22 -1.78 15.46 -15.84
CA VAL A 22 -1.76 14.02 -15.52
C VAL A 22 -1.99 13.16 -16.76
N ASP A 23 -2.92 13.54 -17.63
CA ASP A 23 -3.17 12.80 -18.86
C ASP A 23 -1.95 12.84 -19.80
N ALA A 24 -1.22 13.95 -19.84
CA ALA A 24 0.04 14.07 -20.58
C ALA A 24 1.13 13.17 -19.99
N ASP A 25 1.26 13.12 -18.66
CA ASP A 25 2.20 12.23 -17.98
C ASP A 25 1.88 10.76 -18.25
N VAL A 26 0.60 10.37 -18.17
CA VAL A 26 0.16 9.01 -18.49
C VAL A 26 0.43 8.66 -19.96
N ALA A 27 0.22 9.58 -20.88
CA ALA A 27 0.53 9.38 -22.29
C ALA A 27 2.05 9.21 -22.51
N HIS A 28 2.87 9.98 -21.81
CA HIS A 28 4.33 9.87 -21.86
C HIS A 28 4.81 8.54 -21.28
N LEU A 29 4.26 8.11 -20.13
CA LEU A 29 4.58 6.79 -19.58
C LEU A 29 4.15 5.67 -20.53
N ARG A 30 2.97 5.76 -21.16
CA ARG A 30 2.52 4.78 -22.15
C ARG A 30 3.42 4.70 -23.38
N SER A 31 4.01 5.81 -23.82
CA SER A 31 4.96 5.78 -24.94
C SER A 31 6.31 5.18 -24.54
N VAL A 32 6.76 5.41 -23.31
CA VAL A 32 7.98 4.79 -22.75
C VAL A 32 7.80 3.29 -22.50
N PHE A 33 6.64 2.87 -21.98
CA PHE A 33 6.30 1.47 -21.69
C PHE A 33 5.67 0.72 -22.88
N ALA A 34 5.65 1.32 -24.07
CA ALA A 34 5.24 0.60 -25.26
C ALA A 34 6.10 -0.67 -25.39
N PRO A 35 5.50 -1.86 -25.61
CA PRO A 35 6.20 -3.14 -25.57
C PRO A 35 7.39 -3.23 -26.54
N SER A 36 7.38 -2.40 -27.59
CA SER A 36 8.49 -2.25 -28.54
C SER A 36 9.75 -1.60 -27.95
N HIS A 37 9.62 -0.68 -26.98
CA HIS A 37 10.78 -0.03 -26.32
C HIS A 37 11.31 -0.86 -25.14
N LEU A 38 10.42 -1.55 -24.43
CA LEU A 38 10.83 -2.50 -23.38
C LEU A 38 11.60 -3.70 -23.95
N ALA A 39 11.22 -4.21 -25.12
CA ALA A 39 11.94 -5.31 -25.76
C ALA A 39 13.38 -4.94 -26.14
N GLY A 40 13.62 -3.70 -26.57
CA GLY A 40 14.96 -3.21 -26.93
C GLY A 40 15.86 -2.91 -25.73
N MET A 41 15.31 -2.48 -24.59
CA MET A 41 16.08 -2.18 -23.37
C MET A 41 16.23 -3.40 -22.44
N ALA A 42 15.24 -4.29 -22.41
CA ALA A 42 15.29 -5.50 -21.58
C ALA A 42 15.97 -6.68 -22.28
N GLY A 43 16.08 -6.68 -23.62
CA GLY A 43 16.64 -7.80 -24.37
C GLY A 43 18.11 -8.07 -24.04
N ASP A 44 18.97 -7.08 -24.27
CA ASP A 44 20.41 -7.26 -24.07
C ASP A 44 20.81 -7.02 -22.61
N GLU A 45 20.43 -5.89 -22.01
CA GLU A 45 20.93 -5.53 -20.67
C GLU A 45 20.27 -6.31 -19.53
N ALA A 46 18.97 -6.68 -19.65
CA ALA A 46 18.35 -7.53 -18.64
C ALA A 46 18.80 -8.99 -18.77
N SER A 47 19.19 -9.47 -19.95
CA SER A 47 19.79 -10.81 -20.10
C SER A 47 21.16 -10.89 -19.43
N ASP A 48 22.01 -9.87 -19.65
CA ASP A 48 23.31 -9.73 -19.00
C ASP A 48 23.19 -9.56 -17.47
N LEU A 49 22.25 -8.74 -16.99
CA LEU A 49 21.96 -8.62 -15.56
C LEU A 49 21.40 -9.92 -14.99
N PHE A 50 20.56 -10.64 -15.74
CA PHE A 50 19.98 -11.91 -15.33
C PHE A 50 21.05 -12.99 -15.22
N ASP A 51 21.97 -13.07 -16.17
CA ASP A 51 23.09 -14.01 -16.13
C ASP A 51 24.05 -13.67 -14.97
N ARG A 52 24.36 -12.39 -14.73
CA ARG A 52 25.13 -11.98 -13.54
C ARG A 52 24.40 -12.25 -12.23
N ALA A 53 23.09 -12.01 -12.17
CA ALA A 53 22.27 -12.30 -10.99
C ALA A 53 22.14 -13.81 -10.75
N ARG A 54 22.08 -14.62 -11.82
CA ARG A 54 22.11 -16.08 -11.77
C ARG A 54 23.45 -16.60 -11.25
N ASP A 55 24.56 -16.06 -11.73
CA ASP A 55 25.89 -16.44 -11.25
C ASP A 55 26.09 -16.04 -9.79
N ALA A 56 25.63 -14.84 -9.38
CA ALA A 56 25.63 -14.41 -7.98
C ALA A 56 24.68 -15.24 -7.08
N ALA A 57 23.52 -15.65 -7.62
CA ALA A 57 22.62 -16.59 -6.95
C ALA A 57 23.27 -17.98 -6.81
N SER A 58 24.11 -18.38 -7.76
CA SER A 58 24.83 -19.65 -7.71
C SER A 58 25.94 -19.68 -6.65
N SER A 59 26.59 -18.53 -6.39
CA SER A 59 27.66 -18.40 -5.40
C SER A 59 27.14 -18.27 -3.97
N HIS A 60 25.91 -17.79 -3.78
CA HIS A 60 25.30 -17.58 -2.46
C HIS A 60 23.86 -18.12 -2.36
N LYS A 61 23.66 -19.38 -2.78
CA LYS A 61 22.37 -20.10 -2.75
C LYS A 61 21.65 -20.01 -1.39
N GLY A 62 22.42 -20.00 -0.29
CA GLY A 62 21.88 -19.86 1.06
C GLY A 62 21.24 -18.50 1.34
N ILE A 63 21.85 -17.40 0.90
CA ILE A 63 21.35 -16.04 1.12
C ILE A 63 20.09 -15.79 0.28
N LEU A 64 20.06 -16.31 -0.95
CA LEU A 64 18.88 -16.19 -1.79
C LEU A 64 17.71 -17.02 -1.24
N ALA A 65 17.98 -18.24 -0.77
CA ALA A 65 16.96 -19.09 -0.16
C ALA A 65 16.37 -18.47 1.11
N THR A 66 17.19 -17.85 1.96
CA THR A 66 16.70 -17.16 3.17
C THR A 66 15.88 -15.92 2.82
N LEU A 67 16.29 -15.14 1.82
CA LEU A 67 15.55 -13.97 1.37
C LEU A 67 14.19 -14.34 0.78
N ILE A 68 14.14 -15.38 -0.06
CA ILE A 68 12.88 -15.92 -0.60
C ILE A 68 11.98 -16.43 0.54
N ALA A 69 12.52 -17.19 1.48
CA ALA A 69 11.78 -17.66 2.64
C ALA A 69 11.23 -16.50 3.49
N ALA A 70 12.03 -15.45 3.70
CA ALA A 70 11.61 -14.25 4.42
C ALA A 70 10.46 -13.52 3.71
N ILE A 71 10.48 -13.42 2.38
CA ILE A 71 9.37 -12.85 1.60
C ILE A 71 8.11 -13.68 1.80
N PHE A 72 8.19 -15.01 1.69
CA PHE A 72 7.04 -15.88 1.91
C PHE A 72 6.48 -15.76 3.33
N ILE A 73 7.34 -15.74 4.34
CA ILE A 73 6.96 -15.56 5.75
C ILE A 73 6.31 -14.18 5.98
N TRP A 74 6.85 -13.13 5.35
CA TRP A 74 6.30 -11.78 5.43
C TRP A 74 4.92 -11.68 4.80
N PHE A 75 4.70 -12.30 3.64
CA PHE A 75 3.37 -12.36 3.03
C PHE A 75 2.42 -13.27 3.81
N ALA A 76 2.95 -14.33 4.42
CA ALA A 76 2.18 -15.19 5.31
C ALA A 76 1.84 -14.51 6.66
N ARG A 77 2.30 -13.29 6.93
CA ARG A 77 2.00 -12.58 8.18
C ARG A 77 0.49 -12.45 8.46
N THR A 78 -0.32 -12.20 7.42
CA THR A 78 -1.77 -12.03 7.57
C THR A 78 -2.52 -13.37 7.70
N PRO A 79 -2.26 -14.43 6.90
CA PRO A 79 -2.91 -15.72 7.11
C PRO A 79 -2.48 -16.40 8.42
N ILE A 80 -1.21 -16.24 8.87
CA ILE A 80 -0.77 -16.81 10.16
C ILE A 80 -1.51 -16.15 11.34
N LEU A 81 -1.67 -14.83 11.31
CA LEU A 81 -2.45 -14.11 12.33
C LEU A 81 -3.92 -14.48 12.30
N SER A 82 -4.50 -14.70 11.11
CA SER A 82 -5.88 -15.14 10.95
C SER A 82 -6.12 -16.57 11.47
N LEU A 83 -5.13 -17.45 11.40
CA LEU A 83 -5.20 -18.81 11.97
C LEU A 83 -4.97 -18.81 13.49
N LEU A 84 -4.25 -17.82 14.02
CA LEU A 84 -4.06 -17.66 15.46
C LEU A 84 -5.29 -17.02 16.13
N SER A 85 -5.96 -16.08 15.46
CA SER A 85 -7.21 -15.46 15.94
C SER A 85 -8.42 -16.39 15.89
N ASP A 86 -8.37 -17.47 15.10
CA ASP A 86 -9.42 -18.51 15.03
C ASP A 86 -9.43 -19.43 16.27
N GLY A 87 -8.45 -19.27 17.16
CA GLY A 87 -8.34 -20.01 18.43
C GLY A 87 -8.54 -19.16 19.69
N GLU A 88 -8.88 -17.88 19.56
CA GLU A 88 -9.15 -16.96 20.66
C GLU A 88 -10.61 -16.48 20.58
N GLU A 89 -11.55 -17.41 20.78
CA GLU A 89 -12.95 -17.06 21.10
C GLU A 89 -13.03 -16.55 22.55
N ASP A 90 -13.59 -15.33 22.66
CA ASP A 90 -14.31 -14.71 23.77
C ASP A 90 -13.70 -14.70 25.19
N VAL A 91 -13.30 -13.50 25.60
CA VAL A 91 -13.76 -12.97 26.89
C VAL A 91 -14.60 -11.72 26.60
N GLU A 92 -15.90 -11.95 26.50
CA GLU A 92 -16.93 -10.94 26.73
C GLU A 92 -16.78 -10.42 28.16
N ASP A 93 -16.27 -9.21 28.33
CA ASP A 93 -16.49 -8.43 29.55
C ASP A 93 -17.66 -7.47 29.29
N GLU A 94 -18.87 -8.02 29.23
CA GLU A 94 -20.10 -7.25 29.43
C GLU A 94 -20.70 -7.56 30.82
N ALA A 95 -21.21 -6.51 31.46
CA ALA A 95 -22.07 -6.48 32.65
C ALA A 95 -21.40 -6.25 34.02
N GLY A 96 -21.78 -5.12 34.63
CA GLY A 96 -21.46 -4.81 36.00
C GLY A 96 -21.89 -3.40 36.40
N GLU A 97 -23.18 -3.10 36.25
CA GLU A 97 -23.97 -2.11 36.99
C GLU A 97 -23.25 -1.29 38.07
N GLU A 98 -23.37 0.03 37.94
CA GLU A 98 -23.26 1.03 39.01
C GLU A 98 -23.88 0.57 40.35
N PRO A 99 -23.12 0.62 41.46
CA PRO A 99 -23.72 0.84 42.76
C PRO A 99 -23.62 2.33 43.14
N MET A 100 -24.74 3.02 43.02
CA MET A 100 -25.05 4.21 43.83
C MET A 100 -24.88 3.86 45.32
N SER A 101 -23.98 4.55 46.02
CA SER A 101 -23.91 4.65 47.49
C SER A 101 -23.14 5.94 47.83
N ASP A 102 -23.84 7.06 47.95
CA ASP A 102 -24.33 7.67 49.20
C ASP A 102 -23.23 8.17 50.17
N GLY A 103 -23.25 9.49 50.41
CA GLY A 103 -22.79 10.10 51.66
C GLY A 103 -21.58 11.04 51.58
N GLY A 104 -21.81 12.36 51.76
CA GLY A 104 -20.76 13.23 52.32
C GLY A 104 -20.71 14.73 51.98
N VAL A 105 -21.80 15.47 52.19
CA VAL A 105 -21.87 16.80 52.86
C VAL A 105 -20.85 17.91 52.51
N SER A 106 -21.43 19.00 51.97
CA SER A 106 -21.20 20.45 52.17
C SER A 106 -19.79 21.05 52.21
N HIS A 107 -19.59 22.07 51.37
CA HIS A 107 -18.85 23.28 51.78
C HIS A 107 -19.60 24.52 51.31
N GLU A 108 -19.87 25.41 52.27
CA GLU A 108 -20.35 26.80 52.13
C GLU A 108 -19.44 27.66 51.25
#